data_AF-A0A383A4M6-F1
#
_entry.id   AF-A0A383A4M6-F1
#
_cell.length_a   1.000
_cell.length_b   1.000
_cell.length_c   1.000
_cell.angle_alpha   90.00
_cell.angle_beta   90.00
_cell.angle_gamma   90.00
#
_symmetry.space_group_name_H-M   'P 1'
#
loop_
_entity.id
_entity.type
_entity.pdbx_description
1 polymer ?
#
loop_
_entity_poly.entity_id
_entity_poly.type
_entity_poly.pdbx_seq_one_letter_code
_entity_poly.pdbx_strand_id
1 'polypeptide(L)'
;MTTSPKFKKTHPQVELRPADEVMRLSRMGAFFPTRLSFSRTMIRYLANQKAEIIRPLWEIDKEGFGRAIYSVCLGGHNYSLVAFATMLAPERRTDRVIAEAWDTSYVLYDGIPNKAELERLQN
;
A
#
# COMPACT_ATOMS: atom_id res chain seq x y z
N MET A 1 -31.07 21.77 24.12
CA MET A 1 -31.36 20.35 24.36
C MET A 1 -31.60 19.69 23.02
N THR A 2 -30.63 18.95 22.50
CA THR A 2 -30.72 18.29 21.18
C THR A 2 -30.38 16.82 21.38
N THR A 3 -31.41 15.98 21.37
CA THR A 3 -31.27 14.53 21.57
C THR A 3 -30.85 13.87 20.25
N SER A 4 -29.63 13.33 20.21
CA SER A 4 -29.16 12.46 19.11
C SER A 4 -29.98 11.17 19.06
N PRO A 5 -30.27 10.63 17.86
CA PRO A 5 -31.10 9.43 17.73
C PRO A 5 -30.35 8.19 18.23
N LYS A 6 -30.95 7.49 19.19
CA LYS A 6 -30.44 6.21 19.72
C LYS A 6 -30.69 5.10 18.71
N PHE A 7 -29.66 4.66 18.00
CA PHE A 7 -29.71 3.43 17.21
C PHE A 7 -29.89 2.22 18.15
N LYS A 8 -30.97 1.45 17.97
CA LYS A 8 -31.20 0.17 18.66
C LYS A 8 -30.18 -0.85 18.16
N LYS A 9 -29.38 -1.41 19.07
CA LYS A 9 -28.42 -2.48 18.77
C LYS A 9 -29.16 -3.82 18.79
N THR A 10 -29.16 -4.53 17.67
CA THR A 10 -29.94 -5.77 17.43
C THR A 10 -29.15 -7.07 17.66
N HIS A 11 -27.90 -6.99 18.11
CA HIS A 11 -27.03 -8.15 18.34
C HIS A 11 -26.32 -8.03 19.69
N PRO A 12 -26.05 -9.15 20.40
CA PRO A 12 -25.28 -9.13 21.63
C PRO A 12 -23.93 -8.45 21.39
N GLN A 13 -23.69 -7.35 22.09
CA GLN A 13 -22.40 -6.67 22.06
C GLN A 13 -21.45 -7.42 22.98
N VAL A 14 -20.72 -8.38 22.39
CA VAL A 14 -19.50 -8.87 23.02
C VAL A 14 -18.43 -7.78 22.88
N GLU A 15 -17.64 -7.61 23.93
CA GLU A 15 -16.49 -6.70 23.88
C GLU A 15 -15.55 -7.09 22.74
N LEU A 16 -15.08 -6.08 21.99
CA LEU A 16 -14.15 -6.33 20.90
C LEU A 16 -12.81 -6.76 21.48
N ARG A 17 -12.21 -7.81 20.91
CA ARG A 17 -10.82 -8.17 21.23
C ARG A 17 -9.89 -7.00 20.92
N PRO A 18 -8.87 -6.75 21.75
CA PRO A 18 -7.94 -5.66 21.54
C PRO A 18 -7.14 -5.85 20.24
N ALA A 19 -6.72 -4.72 19.64
CA ALA A 19 -6.17 -4.71 18.28
C ALA A 19 -4.85 -5.49 18.17
N ASP A 20 -4.02 -5.48 19.21
CA ASP A 20 -2.78 -6.26 19.31
C ASP A 20 -2.99 -7.78 19.24
N GLU A 21 -4.15 -8.27 19.68
CA GLU A 21 -4.53 -9.68 19.59
C GLU A 21 -4.97 -10.09 18.17
N VAL A 22 -5.72 -9.22 17.50
CA VAL A 22 -6.39 -9.55 16.21
C VAL A 22 -5.67 -9.00 14.97
N MET A 23 -4.90 -7.91 15.08
CA MET A 23 -4.16 -7.24 14.00
C MET A 23 -2.70 -7.69 13.94
N ARG A 24 -2.47 -9.01 14.03
CA ARG A 24 -1.13 -9.61 13.86
C ARG A 24 -0.89 -9.88 12.38
N LEU A 25 0.30 -9.53 11.86
CA LEU A 25 0.66 -9.73 10.45
C LEU A 25 0.39 -11.16 9.95
N SER A 26 0.73 -12.16 10.78
CA SER A 26 0.50 -13.58 10.49
C SER A 26 -0.96 -13.96 10.28
N ARG A 27 -1.91 -13.21 10.87
CA ARG A 27 -3.35 -13.39 10.67
C ARG A 27 -3.88 -12.55 9.52
N MET A 28 -3.40 -11.30 9.41
CA MET A 28 -3.86 -10.36 8.39
C MET A 28 -3.58 -10.84 6.96
N GLY A 29 -2.46 -11.55 6.73
CA GLY A 29 -2.13 -12.10 5.41
C GLY A 29 -3.02 -13.27 4.95
N ALA A 30 -3.75 -13.92 5.85
CA ALA A 30 -4.57 -15.09 5.55
C ALA A 30 -6.08 -14.78 5.41
N PHE A 31 -6.51 -13.55 5.71
CA PHE A 31 -7.94 -13.21 5.67
C PHE A 31 -8.39 -12.74 4.29
N PHE A 32 -9.47 -13.34 3.80
CA PHE A 32 -10.20 -12.81 2.65
C PHE A 32 -10.71 -11.38 2.95
N PRO A 33 -10.72 -10.48 1.95
CA PRO A 33 -11.09 -9.09 2.19
C PRO A 33 -12.54 -8.92 2.66
N THR A 34 -12.76 -8.72 3.97
CA THR A 34 -14.07 -8.34 4.52
C THR A 34 -14.20 -6.81 4.64
N ARG A 35 -15.31 -6.31 5.22
CA ARG A 35 -15.45 -4.89 5.58
C ARG A 35 -14.40 -4.43 6.61
N LEU A 36 -13.87 -5.38 7.40
CA LEU A 36 -12.79 -5.20 8.37
C LEU A 36 -11.40 -5.41 7.75
N SER A 37 -11.32 -5.60 6.43
CA SER A 37 -10.03 -5.70 5.73
C SER A 37 -9.16 -4.50 6.07
N PHE A 38 -7.94 -4.77 6.50
CA PHE A 38 -6.93 -3.76 6.79
C PHE A 38 -6.77 -2.77 5.65
N SER A 39 -6.68 -3.25 4.40
CA SER A 39 -6.58 -2.40 3.21
C SER A 39 -7.72 -1.38 3.09
N ARG A 40 -8.96 -1.81 3.29
CA ARG A 40 -10.14 -0.92 3.22
C ARG A 40 -10.16 0.09 4.36
N THR A 41 -9.76 -0.34 5.56
CA THR A 41 -9.64 0.56 6.71
C THR A 41 -8.53 1.59 6.48
N MET A 42 -7.40 1.18 5.92
CA MET A 42 -6.28 2.07 5.58
C MET A 42 -6.69 3.12 4.55
N ILE A 43 -7.33 2.71 3.45
CA ILE A 43 -7.80 3.64 2.40
C ILE A 43 -8.78 4.67 2.98
N ARG A 44 -9.74 4.23 3.80
CA ARG A 44 -10.69 5.14 4.48
C ARG A 44 -9.98 6.10 5.44
N TYR A 45 -8.99 5.60 6.18
CA TYR A 45 -8.19 6.44 7.07
C TYR A 45 -7.43 7.51 6.28
N LEU A 46 -6.74 7.14 5.20
CA LEU A 46 -6.06 8.09 4.31
C LEU A 46 -7.01 9.14 3.74
N ALA A 47 -8.19 8.72 3.26
CA ALA A 47 -9.21 9.63 2.72
C ALA A 47 -9.72 10.61 3.78
N ASN A 48 -10.02 10.13 5.00
CA ASN A 48 -10.48 10.98 6.10
C ASN A 48 -9.41 12.00 6.53
N GLN A 49 -8.14 11.59 6.52
CA GLN A 49 -7.01 12.46 6.83
C GLN A 49 -6.66 13.42 5.69
N LYS A 50 -7.34 13.33 4.54
CA LYS A 50 -7.01 14.06 3.30
C LYS A 50 -5.52 13.91 2.96
N ALA A 51 -5.02 12.68 3.10
CA ALA A 51 -3.60 12.40 2.93
C ALA A 51 -3.14 12.84 1.54
N GLU A 52 -2.05 13.61 1.51
CA GLU A 52 -1.45 14.07 0.27
C GLU A 52 -0.44 13.02 -0.22
N ILE A 53 -0.58 12.63 -1.49
CA ILE A 53 0.41 11.81 -2.16
C ILE A 53 1.35 12.74 -2.90
N ILE A 54 2.62 12.72 -2.52
CA ILE A 54 3.67 13.42 -3.23
C ILE A 54 4.43 12.46 -4.13
N ARG A 55 5.10 13.01 -5.14
CA ARG A 55 5.93 12.25 -6.07
C ARG A 55 7.35 12.81 -6.03
N PRO A 56 8.17 12.40 -5.04
CA PRO A 56 9.51 12.97 -4.86
C PRO A 56 10.47 12.62 -5.99
N LEU A 57 10.20 11.59 -6.79
CA LEU A 57 11.03 11.22 -7.93
C LEU A 57 10.18 10.71 -9.10
N TRP A 58 10.49 11.22 -10.29
CA TRP A 58 9.96 10.75 -11.56
C TRP A 58 11.07 10.76 -12.61
N GLU A 59 11.68 9.61 -12.82
CA GLU A 59 12.73 9.36 -13.81
C GLU A 59 12.24 8.31 -14.80
N ILE A 60 11.00 8.48 -15.28
CA ILE A 60 10.40 7.65 -16.32
C ILE A 60 10.57 8.37 -17.66
N ASP A 61 11.12 7.66 -18.65
CA ASP A 61 11.34 8.15 -20.00
C ASP A 61 10.06 8.20 -20.84
N LYS A 62 10.19 8.56 -22.13
CA LYS A 62 9.05 8.66 -23.06
C LYS A 62 8.47 7.31 -23.45
N GLU A 63 9.23 6.23 -23.31
CA GLU A 63 8.79 4.87 -23.61
C GLU A 63 8.16 4.19 -22.39
N GLY A 64 8.24 4.83 -21.22
CA GLY A 64 7.63 4.36 -19.97
C GLY A 64 8.59 3.56 -19.08
N PHE A 65 9.90 3.60 -19.35
CA PHE A 65 10.91 2.90 -18.57
C PHE A 65 11.66 3.84 -17.62
N GLY A 66 12.16 3.30 -16.51
CA GLY A 66 12.91 4.03 -15.50
C GLY A 66 12.40 3.75 -14.09
N ARG A 67 12.38 4.78 -13.23
CA ARG A 67 11.94 4.63 -11.84
C ARG A 67 11.13 5.82 -11.35
N ALA A 68 10.25 5.55 -10.39
CA ALA A 68 9.42 6.56 -9.75
C ALA A 68 9.26 6.27 -8.26
N ILE A 69 9.03 7.33 -7.49
CA ILE A 69 8.66 7.23 -6.07
C ILE A 69 7.37 8.00 -5.86
N TYR A 70 6.40 7.34 -5.26
CA TYR A 70 5.23 7.98 -4.67
C TYR A 70 5.31 7.85 -3.15
N SER A 71 5.05 8.93 -2.42
CA SER A 71 5.10 8.92 -0.95
C SER A 71 3.83 9.50 -0.35
N VAL A 72 3.43 8.95 0.80
CA VAL A 72 2.28 9.43 1.57
C VAL A 72 2.66 9.49 3.05
N CYS A 73 2.22 10.54 3.75
CA CYS A 73 2.33 10.62 5.20
C CYS A 73 1.09 9.99 5.85
N LEU A 74 1.33 9.03 6.73
CA LEU A 74 0.32 8.27 7.45
C LEU A 74 0.73 8.20 8.93
N GLY A 75 -0.09 8.75 9.82
CA GLY A 75 0.14 8.65 11.25
C GLY A 75 1.47 9.27 11.72
N GLY A 76 2.01 10.26 11.00
CA GLY A 76 3.31 10.88 11.29
C GLY A 76 4.51 10.17 10.65
N HIS A 77 4.29 9.07 9.91
CA HIS A 77 5.32 8.32 9.20
C HIS A 77 5.15 8.48 7.69
N ASN A 78 6.27 8.56 6.96
CA ASN A 78 6.24 8.55 5.51
C ASN A 78 6.33 7.10 5.02
N TYR A 79 5.47 6.73 4.08
CA TYR A 79 5.58 5.46 3.37
C TYR A 79 5.71 5.74 1.89
N SER A 80 6.64 5.04 1.23
CA SER A 80 6.90 5.21 -0.19
C SER A 80 6.63 3.93 -0.97
N LEU A 81 6.02 4.08 -2.14
CA LEU A 81 6.01 3.09 -3.20
C LEU A 81 7.14 3.44 -4.17
N VAL A 82 8.17 2.59 -4.22
CA VAL A 82 9.22 2.65 -5.23
C VAL A 82 8.78 1.77 -6.39
N ALA A 83 8.75 2.32 -7.60
CA ALA A 83 8.41 1.62 -8.81
C ALA A 83 9.60 1.61 -9.76
N PHE A 84 9.91 0.44 -10.31
CA PHE A 84 10.89 0.27 -11.38
C PHE A 84 10.16 -0.28 -12.60
N ALA A 85 10.38 0.35 -13.75
CA ALA A 85 9.88 -0.09 -15.05
C ALA A 85 11.08 -0.35 -15.95
N THR A 86 11.24 -1.60 -16.38
CA THR A 86 12.38 -2.08 -17.16
C THR A 86 11.95 -2.63 -18.50
N MET A 87 12.72 -2.34 -19.53
CA MET A 87 12.43 -2.88 -20.86
C MET A 87 12.64 -4.39 -20.87
N LEU A 88 11.57 -5.10 -21.19
CA LEU A 88 11.58 -6.54 -21.40
C LEU A 88 11.27 -6.84 -22.86
N ALA A 89 12.22 -7.51 -23.53
CA ALA A 89 12.09 -7.93 -24.93
C ALA A 89 10.80 -8.75 -25.14
N PRO A 90 10.08 -8.58 -26.26
CA PRO A 90 8.79 -9.24 -26.49
C PRO A 90 8.84 -10.76 -26.32
N GLU A 91 9.95 -11.38 -26.71
CA GLU A 91 10.15 -12.84 -26.66
C GLU A 91 10.28 -13.37 -25.22
N ARG A 92 10.64 -12.48 -24.28
CA ARG A 92 10.73 -12.79 -22.84
C ARG A 92 9.44 -12.44 -22.09
N ARG A 93 8.47 -11.81 -22.75
CA ARG A 93 7.16 -11.55 -22.17
C ARG A 93 6.32 -12.81 -22.29
N THR A 94 5.85 -13.29 -21.15
CA THR A 94 4.98 -14.46 -21.09
C THR A 94 3.63 -14.04 -20.54
N ASP A 95 2.56 -14.63 -21.06
CA ASP A 95 1.19 -14.43 -20.54
C ASP A 95 0.96 -15.19 -19.22
N ARG A 96 1.98 -15.90 -18.72
CA ARG A 96 1.91 -16.66 -17.47
C ARG A 96 2.46 -15.83 -16.31
N VAL A 97 1.86 -16.01 -15.15
CA VAL A 97 2.30 -15.39 -13.87
C VAL A 97 3.58 -16.05 -13.31
N ILE A 98 4.19 -16.97 -14.06
CA ILE A 98 5.49 -17.58 -13.74
C ILE A 98 6.46 -17.10 -14.83
N ALA A 99 7.38 -16.21 -14.46
CA ALA A 99 8.35 -15.61 -15.36
C ALA A 99 9.73 -15.52 -14.71
N GLU A 100 10.77 -15.61 -15.55
CA GLU A 100 12.17 -15.40 -15.13
C GLU A 100 12.54 -13.91 -15.05
N ALA A 101 11.71 -13.04 -15.64
CA ALA A 101 11.93 -11.60 -15.68
C ALA A 101 10.59 -10.85 -15.60
N TRP A 102 10.65 -9.65 -15.03
CA TRP A 102 9.51 -8.76 -14.84
C TRP A 102 9.76 -7.42 -15.53
N ASP A 103 8.75 -6.88 -16.21
CA ASP A 103 8.82 -5.56 -16.83
C ASP A 103 8.59 -4.43 -15.82
N THR A 104 7.93 -4.73 -14.70
CA THR A 104 7.77 -3.82 -13.57
C THR A 104 7.99 -4.51 -12.23
N SER A 105 8.57 -3.79 -11.29
CA SER A 105 8.70 -4.24 -9.90
C SER A 105 8.41 -3.09 -8.93
N TYR A 106 7.97 -3.45 -7.73
CA TYR A 106 7.47 -2.49 -6.74
C TYR A 106 7.95 -2.84 -5.35
N VAL A 107 8.34 -1.83 -4.59
CA VAL A 107 8.75 -1.97 -3.19
C VAL A 107 7.94 -1.00 -2.33
N LEU A 108 7.30 -1.53 -1.29
CA LEU A 108 6.79 -0.70 -0.20
C LEU A 108 7.94 -0.42 0.77
N TYR A 109 8.26 0.85 0.95
CA TYR A 109 9.39 1.34 1.72
C TYR A 109 8.91 2.19 2.91
N ASP A 110 9.48 1.95 4.10
CA ASP A 110 9.24 2.76 5.30
C ASP A 110 10.18 3.98 5.29
N GLY A 111 9.63 5.14 4.96
CA GLY A 111 10.35 6.40 4.73
C GLY A 111 10.34 6.86 3.28
N ILE A 112 11.27 7.76 2.95
CA ILE A 112 11.55 8.22 1.58
C ILE A 112 12.97 7.77 1.23
N PRO A 113 13.16 6.88 0.24
CA PRO A 113 14.48 6.34 -0.05
C PRO A 113 15.37 7.41 -0.66
N ASN A 114 16.64 7.42 -0.26
CA ASN A 114 17.66 8.24 -0.89
C ASN A 114 18.22 7.54 -2.13
N LYS A 115 19.14 8.21 -2.84
CA LYS A 115 19.74 7.67 -4.06
C LYS A 115 20.44 6.31 -3.86
N ALA A 116 21.18 6.14 -2.76
CA ALA A 116 21.88 4.88 -2.47
C ALA A 116 20.90 3.72 -2.22
N GLU A 117 19.79 3.98 -1.53
CA GLU A 117 18.73 3.00 -1.33
C GLU A 117 18.04 2.65 -2.65
N LEU A 118 17.80 3.63 -3.53
CA LEU A 118 17.23 3.35 -4.86
C LEU A 118 18.15 2.47 -5.71
N GLU A 119 19.46 2.73 -5.70
CA GLU A 119 20.45 1.91 -6.40
C GLU A 119 20.48 0.49 -5.82
N ARG A 120 20.39 0.34 -4.50
CA ARG A 120 20.32 -0.97 -3.83
C ARG A 120 19.06 -1.75 -4.20
N LEU A 121 17.91 -1.09 -4.24
CA LEU A 121 16.61 -1.71 -4.53
C LEU A 121 16.44 -2.11 -6.00
N GLN A 122 17.24 -1.53 -6.90
CA GLN A 122 17.17 -1.79 -8.34
C GLN A 122 18.03 -2.99 -8.78
N ASN A 123 18.95 -3.45 -7.93
CA ASN A 123 19.81 -4.61 -8.16
C ASN A 123 19.11 -5.93 -7.82
#